data_AF-A0A6I2XZC0-F1
#
_entry.id   AF-A0A6I2XZC0-F1
#
_cell.length_a   1.000
_cell.length_b   1.000
_cell.length_c   1.000
_cell.angle_alpha   90.00
_cell.angle_beta   90.00
_cell.angle_gamma   90.00
#
_symmetry.space_group_name_H-M   'P 1'
#
loop_
_entity.id
_entity.type
_entity.pdbx_description
1 polymer ?
#
loop_
_entity_poly.entity_id
_entity_poly.type
_entity_poly.pdbx_seq_one_letter_code
_entity_poly.pdbx_strand_id
1 'polypeptide(L)' 'VLPIAADLGLTPAQLAIAWVLRNPNVSSAIIGASRPEQVAENAKASGIVLPADAIDAIDAALGSIVQTDPRLTSSPNPRP' A
#
# COMPACT_ATOMS: atom_id res chain seq x y z
N VAL A 1 -9.33 -3.59 6.63
CA VAL A 1 -8.24 -2.61 6.81
C VAL A 1 -8.69 -1.19 7.20
N LEU A 2 -9.95 -0.78 6.97
CA LEU A 2 -10.41 0.57 7.37
C LEU A 2 -10.29 0.87 8.88
N PRO A 3 -10.62 -0.06 9.81
CA PRO A 3 -10.44 0.19 11.24
C PRO A 3 -8.97 0.39 11.61
N ILE A 4 -8.09 -0.44 11.05
CA ILE A 4 -6.63 -0.34 11.25
C ILE A 4 -6.09 1.02 10.81
N ALA A 5 -6.56 1.53 9.65
CA ALA A 5 -6.18 2.85 9.18
C ALA A 5 -6.65 3.95 10.14
N ALA A 6 -7.90 3.86 10.62
CA ALA A 6 -8.47 4.82 11.56
C ALA A 6 -7.72 4.84 12.91
N ASP A 7 -7.35 3.67 13.44
CA ASP A 7 -6.60 3.55 14.70
C ASP A 7 -5.21 4.20 14.60
N LEU A 8 -4.61 4.18 13.41
CA LEU A 8 -3.33 4.84 13.11
C LEU A 8 -3.49 6.31 12.68
N GLY A 9 -4.73 6.83 12.62
CA GLY A 9 -5.00 8.19 12.13
C GLY A 9 -4.71 8.41 10.65
N LEU A 10 -4.72 7.34 9.85
CA LEU A 10 -4.41 7.35 8.43
C LEU A 10 -5.66 7.19 7.58
N THR A 11 -5.65 7.80 6.40
CA THR A 11 -6.59 7.42 5.35
C THR A 11 -6.25 6.02 4.82
N PRO A 12 -7.20 5.29 4.23
CA PRO A 12 -6.94 3.97 3.65
C PRO A 12 -5.87 4.02 2.53
N ALA A 13 -5.83 5.11 1.76
CA ALA A 13 -4.82 5.33 0.74
C ALA A 13 -3.43 5.51 1.36
N GLN A 14 -3.31 6.31 2.43
CA GLN A 14 -2.05 6.47 3.14
C GLN A 14 -1.56 5.16 3.75
N LEU A 15 -2.44 4.38 4.37
CA LEU A 15 -2.08 3.06 4.90
C LEU A 15 -1.52 2.14 3.81
N ALA A 16 -2.18 2.08 2.65
CA ALA A 16 -1.74 1.24 1.54
C ALA A 16 -0.37 1.69 0.98
N ILE A 17 -0.16 3.01 0.82
CA ILE A 17 1.11 3.56 0.34
C ILE A 17 2.24 3.28 1.34
N ALA A 18 2.00 3.54 2.63
CA ALA A 18 2.98 3.25 3.68
C ALA A 18 3.31 1.75 3.75
N TRP A 19 2.32 0.88 3.56
CA TRP A 19 2.53 -0.56 3.49
C TRP A 19 3.41 -0.98 2.31
N VAL A 20 3.27 -0.34 1.14
CA VAL A 20 4.15 -0.61 -0.01
C VAL A 20 5.57 -0.10 0.26
N LEU A 21 5.70 1.12 0.77
CA LEU A 21 6.99 1.78 1.02
C LEU A 21 7.80 1.15 2.16
N ARG A 22 7.18 0.32 3.02
CA ARG A 22 7.92 -0.40 4.08
C ARG A 22 8.92 -1.42 3.52
N ASN A 23 8.72 -1.92 2.30
CA ASN A 23 9.59 -2.94 1.72
C ASN A 23 10.91 -2.29 1.30
N PRO A 24 12.07 -2.70 1.84
CA PRO A 24 13.36 -2.08 1.52
C PRO A 24 13.77 -2.24 0.05
N ASN A 25 13.15 -3.16 -0.69
CA ASN A 25 13.38 -3.34 -2.13
C ASN A 25 12.54 -2.40 -3.00
N VAL A 26 11.66 -1.59 -2.40
CA VAL A 26 10.78 -0.65 -3.10
C VAL A 26 11.27 0.77 -2.88
N SER A 27 11.81 1.39 -3.94
CA SER A 27 12.32 2.77 -3.87
C SER A 27 11.21 3.83 -3.92
N SER A 28 10.08 3.53 -4.57
CA SER A 28 8.97 4.47 -4.73
C SER A 28 7.64 3.75 -4.96
N ALA A 29 6.55 4.43 -4.61
CA ALA A 29 5.18 4.02 -4.90
C ALA A 29 4.57 5.00 -5.91
N ILE A 30 4.12 4.49 -7.06
CA ILE A 30 3.43 5.28 -8.08
C ILE A 30 1.97 5.43 -7.67
N ILE A 31 1.49 6.67 -7.54
CA ILE A 31 0.12 6.98 -7.14
C ILE A 31 -0.65 7.63 -8.28
N GLY A 32 -1.91 7.21 -8.46
CA GLY A 32 -2.89 7.91 -9.28
C GLY A 32 -3.69 8.90 -8.43
N ALA A 33 -3.98 10.08 -8.97
CA ALA A 33 -4.84 11.07 -8.36
C ALA A 33 -5.66 11.79 -9.44
N SER A 34 -6.95 11.98 -9.20
CA SER A 34 -7.84 12.72 -10.10
C SER A 34 -7.98 14.18 -9.70
N ARG A 35 -7.56 14.53 -8.47
CA ARG A 35 -7.63 15.89 -7.91
C ARG A 35 -6.32 16.25 -7.19
N PRO A 36 -5.81 17.49 -7.27
CA PRO A 36 -4.54 17.89 -6.65
C PRO A 36 -4.41 17.61 -5.15
N GLU A 37 -5.48 17.78 -4.38
CA GLU A 37 -5.53 17.51 -2.95
C GLU A 37 -5.28 16.03 -2.61
N GLN A 38 -5.62 15.10 -3.51
CA GLN A 38 -5.30 13.69 -3.32
C GLN A 38 -3.79 13.44 -3.42
N VAL A 39 -3.09 14.20 -4.27
CA VAL A 39 -1.62 14.13 -4.35
C VAL A 39 -1.01 14.55 -3.03
N ALA A 40 -1.43 15.72 -2.51
CA ALA A 40 -0.95 16.23 -1.24
C ALA A 40 -1.27 15.29 -0.07
N GLU A 41 -2.46 14.69 -0.05
CA GLU A 41 -2.87 13.75 0.99
C GLU A 41 -2.10 12.43 0.92
N ASN A 42 -1.93 11.87 -0.29
CA ASN A 42 -1.18 10.62 -0.49
C ASN A 42 0.31 10.81 -0.16
N ALA A 43 0.88 11.98 -0.45
CA ALA A 43 2.29 12.27 -0.16
C ALA A 43 2.62 12.20 1.34
N LYS A 44 1.64 12.47 2.22
CA LYS A 44 1.81 12.35 3.69
C LYS A 44 2.09 10.93 4.15
N ALA A 45 1.82 9.91 3.32
CA ALA A 45 2.14 8.53 3.63
C ALA A 45 3.66 8.24 3.63
N SER A 46 4.45 9.09 2.96
CA SER A 46 5.89 8.93 2.89
C SER A 46 6.53 9.05 4.28
N GLY A 47 7.40 8.11 4.62
CA GLY A 47 8.10 8.09 5.91
C GLY A 47 7.29 7.57 7.09
N ILE A 48 6.02 7.19 6.89
CA ILE A 48 5.22 6.55 7.93
C ILE A 48 5.77 5.14 8.18
N VAL A 49 6.11 4.86 9.44
CA VAL A 49 6.50 3.52 9.88
C VAL A 49 5.28 2.84 10.49
N LEU A 50 4.83 1.76 9.85
CA LEU A 50 3.73 0.95 10.38
C LEU A 50 4.26 0.04 11.51
N PRO A 51 3.61 0.02 12.68
CA PRO A 51 4.00 -0.85 13.77
C PRO A 51 3.69 -2.32 13.43
N ALA A 52 4.38 -3.25 14.10
CA ALA A 52 4.31 -4.68 13.75
C ALA A 52 2.90 -5.27 13.92
N ASP A 53 2.19 -4.86 14.98
CA ASP A 53 0.80 -5.25 15.25
C ASP A 53 -0.17 -4.81 14.13
N ALA A 54 0.04 -3.64 13.55
CA ALA A 54 -0.74 -3.18 12.40
C ALA A 54 -0.47 -4.04 11.15
N ILE A 55 0.77 -4.49 10.94
CA ILE A 55 1.10 -5.40 9.85
C ILE A 55 0.40 -6.75 10.05
N ASP A 56 0.49 -7.33 11.24
CA ASP A 56 -0.17 -8.59 11.57
C ASP A 56 -1.70 -8.48 11.40
N ALA A 57 -2.28 -7.34 11.82
CA ALA A 57 -3.70 -7.07 11.63
C ALA A 57 -4.10 -6.92 10.15
N ILE A 58 -3.24 -6.33 9.31
CA ILE A 58 -3.47 -6.23 7.86
C ILE A 58 -3.46 -7.63 7.24
N ASP A 59 -2.46 -8.45 7.56
CA ASP A 59 -2.32 -9.80 7.03
C ASP A 59 -3.51 -10.69 7.45
N ALA A 60 -3.94 -10.60 8.71
CA ALA A 60 -5.13 -11.29 9.20
C ALA A 60 -6.42 -10.81 8.50
N ALA A 61 -6.55 -9.52 8.23
CA ALA A 61 -7.72 -8.94 7.59
C ALA A 61 -7.84 -9.28 6.09
N LEU A 62 -6.72 -9.41 5.38
CA LEU A 62 -6.71 -9.76 3.96
C LEU A 62 -6.75 -11.28 3.74
N GLY A 63 -6.12 -12.06 4.62
CA GLY A 63 -6.17 -13.51 4.60
C GLY A 63 -5.84 -14.10 3.22
N SER A 64 -6.73 -14.94 2.69
CA SER A 64 -6.49 -15.70 1.45
C SER A 64 -6.73 -14.92 0.15
N ILE A 65 -7.12 -13.64 0.21
CA ILE A 65 -7.34 -12.85 -1.02
C ILE A 65 -6.02 -12.31 -1.59
N VAL A 66 -4.94 -12.34 -0.82
CA VAL A 66 -3.63 -11.84 -1.24
C VAL A 66 -3.02 -12.80 -2.24
N GLN A 67 -2.68 -12.28 -3.42
CA GLN A 67 -2.00 -13.03 -4.45
C GLN A 67 -0.48 -12.93 -4.28
N THR A 68 0.17 -14.05 -3.96
CA THR A 68 1.62 -14.12 -3.68
C THR A 68 2.42 -14.92 -4.70
N ASP A 69 1.76 -15.56 -5.68
CA ASP A 69 2.45 -16.34 -6.72
C ASP A 69 3.18 -15.41 -7.71
N PRO A 70 4.53 -15.43 -7.76
CA PRO A 70 5.31 -14.58 -8.65
C PRO A 70 5.09 -14.90 -10.13
N ARG A 71 4.55 -16.08 -10.47
CA ARG A 71 4.28 -16.48 -11.86
C ARG A 71 3.15 -15.70 -12.49
N LEU A 72 2.32 -15.01 -11.70
CA LEU A 72 1.25 -14.16 -12.22
C LEU A 72 1.75 -12.78 -12.66
N THR A 73 2.99 -12.42 -12.36
CA THR A 73 3.64 -11.20 -12.87
C THR A 73 4.12 -11.41 -14.31
N SER A 74 3.19 -11.65 -15.23
CA SER A 74 3.48 -11.79 -16.67
C SER A 74 3.33 -10.45 -17.38
N SER A 75 4.36 -10.04 -18.10
CA SER A 75 4.27 -8.89 -19.01
C SER A 75 3.66 -9.32 -20.35
N PRO A 76 2.79 -8.51 -20.98
CA PRO A 76 2.29 -8.79 -22.32
C PRO A 76 3.44 -9.04 -23.32
N ASN A 77 3.27 -10.05 -24.17
CA ASN A 77 4.19 -10.38 -25.25
C ASN A 77 3.41 -10.48 -26.58
N PRO A 78 3.67 -9.62 -27.58
CA PRO A 78 4.69 -8.56 -27.60
C PRO A 78 4.29 -7.37 -26.71
N ARG A 79 5.28 -6.60 -26.25
CA ARG A 79 5.01 -5.24 -25.79
C ARG A 79 4.70 -4.38 -27.03
N PRO A 80 3.72 -3.47 -26.97
CA PRO A 80 3.52 -2.49 -28.04
C PRO A 80 4.77 -1.66 -28.31
#